data_AF-A0A815YBN2-F1
#
_entry.id   AF-A0A815YBN2-F1
#
_cell.length_a   1.000
_cell.length_b   1.000
_cell.length_c   1.000
_cell.angle_alpha   90.00
_cell.angle_beta   90.00
_cell.angle_gamma   90.00
#
_symmetry.space_group_name_H-M   'P 1'
#
loop_
_entity.id
_entity.type
_entity.pdbx_description
1 polymer ?
#
loop_
_entity_poly.entity_id
_entity_poly.type
_entity_poly.pdbx_seq_one_letter_code
_entity_poly.pdbx_strand_id
1 'polypeptide(L)'
;MDKKNMSTLSCKLCLHGPTICNGCKGIYCEEHYIEHRQNLGTKLERIISDHDILLDRLTTHANDNDRHRIYNDIDEWKQNNIFNKTHEKLKHTTNDIREKKTTKTYLEQDLEQWSNQIQKLKDSIELLTIKSNDD
;
A
#
# COMPACT_ATOMS: atom_id res chain seq x y z
N MET A 1 -33.32 65.73 2.42
CA MET A 1 -34.13 64.67 1.78
C MET A 1 -33.66 64.54 0.35
N ASP A 2 -32.63 63.71 0.13
CA ASP A 2 -31.98 63.59 -1.17
C ASP A 2 -32.80 62.73 -2.12
N LYS A 3 -33.51 63.40 -3.03
CA LYS A 3 -34.06 62.79 -4.24
C LYS A 3 -32.90 62.48 -5.20
N LYS A 4 -32.19 61.37 -4.99
CA LYS A 4 -31.26 60.83 -5.98
C LYS A 4 -32.04 60.17 -7.12
N ASN A 5 -32.06 60.85 -8.26
CA ASN A 5 -32.08 60.30 -9.63
C ASN A 5 -32.76 58.93 -9.83
N MET A 6 -34.06 58.92 -10.11
CA MET A 6 -34.77 57.83 -10.81
C MET A 6 -34.47 57.85 -12.32
N SER A 7 -33.19 57.83 -12.70
CA SER A 7 -32.78 57.76 -14.11
C SER A 7 -32.79 56.29 -14.56
N THR A 8 -33.86 55.90 -15.26
CA THR A 8 -33.86 54.89 -16.34
C THR A 8 -33.24 53.52 -16.03
N LEU A 9 -33.91 52.71 -15.20
CA LEU A 9 -33.69 51.26 -15.21
C LEU A 9 -34.27 50.70 -16.52
N SER A 10 -33.41 50.53 -17.52
CA SER A 10 -33.73 49.93 -18.82
C SER A 10 -33.01 48.58 -18.97
N CYS A 11 -33.59 47.71 -19.79
CA CYS A 11 -32.96 46.44 -20.14
C CYS A 11 -31.55 46.66 -20.71
N LYS A 12 -30.59 45.80 -20.34
CA LYS A 12 -29.23 45.82 -20.89
C LYS A 12 -29.17 45.63 -22.41
N LEU A 13 -30.23 45.11 -23.02
CA LEU A 13 -30.30 44.74 -24.44
C LEU A 13 -31.34 45.56 -25.23
N CYS A 14 -32.25 46.27 -24.56
CA CYS A 14 -33.26 47.12 -25.22
C CYS A 14 -33.83 48.20 -24.27
N LEU A 15 -34.76 49.04 -24.76
CA LEU A 15 -35.37 50.13 -23.98
C LEU A 15 -36.64 49.73 -23.20
N HIS A 16 -36.97 48.44 -23.13
CA HIS A 16 -38.16 47.95 -22.44
C HIS A 16 -37.95 47.82 -20.91
N GLY A 17 -39.08 47.70 -20.19
CA GLY A 17 -39.14 47.77 -18.73
C GLY A 17 -38.30 46.72 -17.98
N PRO A 18 -37.90 46.99 -16.72
CA PRO A 18 -36.86 46.24 -16.04
C PRO A 18 -37.37 45.03 -15.21
N THR A 19 -36.68 43.91 -15.37
CA THR A 19 -36.67 42.71 -14.53
C THR A 19 -35.22 42.42 -14.13
N ILE A 20 -34.99 42.04 -12.88
CA ILE A 20 -33.62 41.91 -12.34
C ILE A 20 -33.29 40.42 -12.17
N CYS A 21 -32.16 39.99 -12.72
CA CYS A 21 -31.59 38.69 -12.41
C CYS A 21 -30.78 38.75 -11.12
N ASN A 22 -31.22 38.05 -10.08
CA ASN A 22 -30.53 38.01 -8.79
C ASN A 22 -29.14 37.34 -8.85
N GLY A 23 -28.92 36.43 -9.82
CA GLY A 23 -27.64 35.75 -10.00
C GLY A 23 -26.57 36.66 -10.59
N CYS A 24 -26.84 37.27 -11.75
CA CYS A 24 -25.86 38.11 -12.45
C CYS A 24 -26.02 39.61 -12.15
N LYS A 25 -26.99 40.00 -11.32
CA LYS A 25 -27.38 41.40 -11.01
C LYS A 25 -27.67 42.24 -12.26
N GLY A 26 -28.10 41.59 -13.35
CA GLY A 26 -28.41 42.23 -14.63
C GLY A 26 -29.87 42.66 -14.70
N ILE A 27 -30.12 43.80 -15.36
CA ILE A 27 -31.46 44.31 -15.62
C ILE A 27 -31.83 43.97 -17.06
N TYR A 28 -32.97 43.33 -17.26
CA TYR A 28 -33.46 42.84 -18.55
C TYR A 28 -34.93 43.21 -18.74
N CYS A 29 -35.46 43.16 -19.96
CA CYS A 29 -36.91 43.07 -20.14
C CYS A 29 -37.33 41.61 -20.05
N GLU A 30 -38.62 41.34 -19.99
CA GLU A 30 -39.15 39.97 -19.83
C GLU A 30 -38.61 39.00 -20.89
N GLU A 31 -38.63 39.38 -22.17
CA GLU A 31 -38.11 38.57 -23.28
C GLU A 31 -36.61 38.26 -23.12
N HIS A 32 -35.80 39.30 -22.90
CA HIS A 32 -34.35 39.15 -22.72
C HIS A 32 -33.99 38.44 -21.42
N TYR A 33 -34.85 38.51 -20.40
CA TYR A 33 -34.69 37.76 -19.16
C TYR A 33 -34.90 36.26 -19.39
N ILE A 34 -35.91 35.90 -20.18
CA ILE A 34 -36.18 34.51 -20.59
C ILE A 34 -35.00 33.97 -21.42
N GLU A 35 -34.54 34.72 -22.42
CA GLU A 35 -33.37 34.35 -23.24
C GLU A 35 -32.11 34.19 -22.38
N HIS A 36 -31.85 35.14 -21.47
CA HIS A 36 -30.73 35.05 -20.54
C HIS A 36 -30.79 33.77 -19.70
N ARG A 37 -31.96 33.43 -19.17
CA ARG A 37 -32.18 32.21 -18.37
C ARG A 37 -31.98 30.95 -19.21
N GLN A 38 -32.47 30.92 -20.45
CA GLN A 38 -32.26 29.81 -21.37
C GLN A 38 -30.77 29.62 -21.70
N ASN A 39 -30.07 30.71 -22.00
CA ASN A 39 -28.63 30.68 -22.27
C ASN A 39 -27.82 30.14 -21.08
N LEU A 40 -28.19 30.53 -19.86
CA LEU A 40 -27.59 29.97 -18.63
C LEU A 40 -27.87 28.47 -18.50
N GLY A 41 -29.09 28.02 -18.82
CA GLY A 41 -29.45 26.60 -18.86
C GLY A 41 -28.55 25.81 -19.81
N THR A 42 -28.41 26.26 -21.06
CA THR A 42 -27.54 25.61 -22.05
C THR A 42 -26.07 25.58 -21.62
N LYS A 43 -25.58 26.64 -20.98
CA LYS A 43 -24.20 26.67 -20.44
C LYS A 43 -24.03 25.65 -19.32
N LEU A 44 -25.03 25.49 -18.45
CA LEU A 44 -24.98 24.51 -17.38
C LEU A 44 -24.99 23.07 -17.93
N GLU A 45 -25.84 22.78 -18.90
CA GLU A 45 -25.87 21.47 -19.58
C GLU A 45 -24.52 21.13 -20.20
N ARG A 46 -23.87 22.11 -20.84
CA ARG A 46 -22.52 21.93 -21.37
C ARG A 46 -21.49 21.62 -20.27
N ILE A 47 -21.53 22.34 -19.15
CA ILE A 47 -20.61 22.09 -18.02
C ILE A 47 -20.81 20.69 -17.45
N ILE A 48 -22.07 20.23 -17.32
CA ILE A 48 -22.38 18.88 -16.86
C ILE A 48 -21.83 17.84 -17.83
N SER A 49 -22.08 18.02 -19.14
CA SER A 49 -21.54 17.12 -20.16
C SER A 49 -20.01 17.07 -20.17
N ASP A 50 -19.33 18.22 -20.05
CA ASP A 50 -17.87 18.29 -20.00
C ASP A 50 -17.34 17.57 -18.75
N HIS A 51 -18.02 17.74 -17.60
CA HIS A 51 -17.69 17.04 -16.36
C HIS A 51 -17.82 15.52 -16.49
N ASP A 52 -18.90 15.04 -17.10
CA ASP A 52 -19.13 13.61 -17.29
C ASP A 52 -18.07 12.97 -18.21
N ILE A 53 -17.67 13.67 -19.28
CA ILE A 53 -16.57 13.24 -20.16
C ILE A 53 -15.24 13.18 -19.39
N LEU A 54 -14.98 14.14 -18.50
CA LEU A 54 -13.76 14.15 -17.69
C LEU A 54 -13.75 12.98 -16.70
N LEU A 55 -14.89 12.70 -16.05
CA LEU A 55 -15.02 11.55 -15.16
C LEU A 55 -14.80 10.23 -15.92
N ASP A 56 -15.44 10.06 -17.07
CA ASP A 56 -15.30 8.85 -17.90
C ASP A 56 -13.82 8.62 -18.31
N ARG A 57 -13.13 9.68 -18.72
CA ARG A 57 -11.69 9.63 -19.03
C ARG A 57 -10.84 9.26 -17.83
N LEU A 58 -11.10 9.85 -16.67
CA LEU A 58 -10.36 9.55 -15.45
C LEU A 58 -10.58 8.10 -15.00
N THR A 59 -11.80 7.61 -15.08
CA THR A 59 -12.12 6.22 -14.73
C THR A 59 -11.52 5.24 -15.74
N THR A 60 -11.57 5.56 -17.04
CA THR A 60 -10.94 4.74 -18.09
C THR A 60 -9.42 4.65 -17.89
N HIS A 61 -8.75 5.78 -17.65
CA HIS A 61 -7.30 5.79 -17.39
C HIS A 61 -6.92 5.20 -16.02
N ALA A 62 -7.79 5.27 -15.01
CA ALA A 62 -7.57 4.57 -13.75
C ALA A 62 -7.63 3.05 -13.92
N ASN A 63 -8.43 2.57 -14.88
CA ASN A 63 -8.56 1.17 -15.24
C ASN A 63 -7.61 0.73 -16.37
N ASP A 64 -6.67 1.58 -16.82
CA ASP A 64 -5.63 1.19 -17.77
C ASP A 64 -4.74 0.12 -17.12
N ASN A 65 -5.01 -1.12 -17.50
CA ASN A 65 -4.36 -2.36 -17.03
C ASN A 65 -2.83 -2.33 -17.10
N ASP A 66 -2.23 -1.44 -17.90
CA ASP A 66 -0.77 -1.34 -18.05
C ASP A 66 -0.06 -0.82 -16.79
N ARG A 67 -0.69 0.07 -16.01
CA ARG A 67 -0.14 0.44 -14.69
C ARG A 67 -0.20 -0.74 -13.73
N HIS A 68 -1.30 -1.50 -13.73
CA HIS A 68 -1.44 -2.68 -12.89
C HIS A 68 -0.46 -3.79 -13.28
N ARG A 69 -0.14 -3.95 -14.56
CA ARG A 69 0.82 -4.95 -15.02
C ARG A 69 2.23 -4.72 -14.45
N ILE A 70 2.75 -3.50 -14.50
CA ILE A 70 4.08 -3.20 -13.93
C ILE A 70 4.09 -3.40 -12.40
N TYR A 71 3.02 -3.01 -11.69
CA TYR A 71 2.93 -3.27 -10.26
C TYR A 71 2.87 -4.77 -9.93
N ASN A 72 2.14 -5.55 -10.73
CA ASN A 72 2.08 -6.99 -10.60
C ASN A 72 3.45 -7.64 -10.88
N ASP A 73 4.16 -7.21 -11.92
CA ASP A 73 5.50 -7.70 -12.25
C ASP A 73 6.50 -7.39 -11.11
N ILE A 74 6.40 -6.20 -10.50
CA ILE A 74 7.22 -5.82 -9.34
C ILE A 74 6.90 -6.68 -8.12
N ASP A 75 5.62 -6.92 -7.83
CA ASP A 75 5.21 -7.72 -6.69
C ASP A 75 5.55 -9.21 -6.88
N GLU A 76 5.37 -9.75 -8.07
CA GLU A 76 5.82 -11.10 -8.43
C GLU A 76 7.34 -11.21 -8.29
N TRP A 77 8.11 -10.23 -8.80
CA TRP A 77 9.56 -10.21 -8.64
C TRP A 77 9.96 -10.18 -7.17
N LYS A 78 9.31 -9.35 -6.34
CA LYS A 78 9.59 -9.25 -4.89
C LYS A 78 9.29 -10.55 -4.19
N GLN A 79 8.11 -11.14 -4.44
CA GLN A 79 7.73 -12.41 -3.83
C GLN A 79 8.72 -13.50 -4.24
N ASN A 80 8.98 -13.68 -5.53
CA ASN A 80 9.90 -14.71 -6.01
C ASN A 80 11.34 -14.49 -5.54
N ASN A 81 11.86 -13.26 -5.49
CA ASN A 81 13.25 -13.04 -5.11
C ASN A 81 13.47 -13.02 -3.60
N ILE A 82 12.59 -12.35 -2.85
CA ILE A 82 12.75 -12.21 -1.40
C ILE A 82 12.35 -13.53 -0.73
N PHE A 83 11.21 -14.12 -1.09
CA PHE A 83 10.77 -15.37 -0.49
C PHE A 83 11.74 -16.51 -0.79
N ASN A 84 12.11 -16.73 -2.05
CA ASN A 84 12.99 -17.85 -2.39
C ASN A 84 14.40 -17.67 -1.80
N LYS A 85 14.99 -16.47 -1.85
CA LYS A 85 16.31 -16.24 -1.23
C LYS A 85 16.27 -16.38 0.29
N THR A 86 15.19 -15.94 0.93
CA THR A 86 15.05 -16.05 2.40
C THR A 86 14.83 -17.50 2.80
N HIS A 87 13.98 -18.21 2.06
CA HIS A 87 13.70 -19.63 2.26
C HIS A 87 14.94 -20.50 2.09
N GLU A 88 15.70 -20.31 1.00
CA GLU A 88 16.95 -21.06 0.76
C GLU A 88 18.01 -20.76 1.82
N LYS A 89 18.16 -19.50 2.25
CA LYS A 89 19.07 -19.14 3.35
C LYS A 89 18.65 -19.78 4.68
N LEU A 90 17.36 -19.80 4.98
CA LEU A 90 16.84 -20.45 6.19
C LEU A 90 17.11 -21.96 6.15
N LYS A 91 16.80 -22.61 5.03
CA LYS A 91 17.06 -24.04 4.82
C LYS A 91 18.54 -24.38 4.97
N HIS A 92 19.43 -23.60 4.38
CA HIS A 92 20.87 -23.76 4.53
C HIS A 92 21.31 -23.61 5.99
N THR A 93 20.85 -22.55 6.66
CA THR A 93 21.20 -22.30 8.07
C THR A 93 20.67 -23.41 8.99
N THR A 94 19.46 -23.91 8.75
CA THR A 94 18.90 -25.05 9.50
C THR A 94 19.72 -26.32 9.29
N ASN A 95 20.18 -26.59 8.07
CA ASN A 95 21.06 -27.72 7.77
C ASN A 95 22.43 -27.55 8.46
N ASP A 96 23.05 -26.37 8.38
CA ASP A 96 24.32 -26.09 9.05
C ASP A 96 24.23 -26.30 10.57
N ILE A 97 23.13 -25.85 11.18
CA ILE A 97 22.87 -26.06 12.61
C ILE A 97 22.72 -27.55 12.91
N ARG A 98 22.03 -28.31 12.05
CA ARG A 98 21.82 -29.74 12.22
C ARG A 98 23.15 -30.51 12.09
N GLU A 99 23.97 -30.18 11.10
CA GLU A 99 25.28 -30.79 10.89
C GLU A 99 26.22 -30.52 12.06
N LYS A 100 26.28 -29.26 12.52
CA LYS A 100 27.07 -28.87 13.70
C LYS A 100 26.59 -29.54 14.98
N LYS A 101 25.28 -29.75 15.13
CA LYS A 101 24.74 -30.53 16.25
C LYS A 101 25.21 -31.98 16.17
N THR A 102 25.11 -32.64 15.01
CA THR A 102 25.59 -34.03 14.87
C THR A 102 27.09 -34.17 15.08
N THR A 103 27.91 -33.19 14.68
CA THR A 103 29.36 -33.20 14.99
C THR A 103 29.63 -32.99 16.48
N LYS A 104 28.84 -32.13 17.15
CA LYS A 104 28.98 -31.93 18.60
C LYS A 104 28.53 -33.17 19.39
N THR A 105 27.47 -33.86 18.95
CA THR A 105 27.01 -35.11 19.56
C THR A 105 28.05 -36.22 19.44
N TYR A 106 28.86 -36.22 18.38
CA TYR A 106 30.00 -37.15 18.24
C TYR A 106 31.06 -36.92 19.35
N LEU A 107 31.39 -35.66 19.66
CA LEU A 107 32.33 -35.33 20.75
C LEU A 107 31.76 -35.68 22.13
N GLU A 108 30.45 -35.50 22.33
CA GLU A 108 29.78 -35.85 23.59
C GLU A 108 29.77 -37.38 23.82
N GLN A 109 29.57 -38.18 22.77
CA GLN A 109 29.63 -39.66 22.84
C GLN A 109 31.05 -40.18 23.11
N ASP A 110 32.08 -39.62 22.47
CA ASP A 110 33.46 -40.04 22.69
C ASP A 110 33.94 -39.69 24.10
N LEU A 111 33.54 -38.52 24.63
CA LEU A 111 33.83 -38.13 26.00
C LEU A 111 33.16 -39.04 27.04
N GLU A 112 31.91 -39.43 26.80
CA GLU A 112 31.20 -40.38 27.66
C GLU A 112 31.86 -41.76 27.64
N GLN A 113 32.29 -42.22 26.46
CA GLN A 113 33.04 -43.46 26.31
C GLN A 113 34.38 -43.42 27.06
N TRP A 114 35.16 -42.35 26.91
CA TRP A 114 36.43 -42.19 27.61
C TRP A 114 36.25 -42.10 29.13
N SER A 115 35.23 -41.37 29.60
CA SER A 115 34.88 -41.32 31.03
C SER A 115 34.62 -42.72 31.61
N ASN A 116 33.82 -43.52 30.91
CA ASN A 116 33.51 -44.90 31.30
C ASN A 116 34.75 -45.80 31.29
N GLN A 117 35.67 -45.61 30.34
CA GLN A 117 36.93 -46.37 30.29
C GLN A 117 37.86 -46.01 31.46
N ILE A 118 37.97 -44.72 31.77
CA ILE A 118 38.77 -44.24 32.92
C ILE A 118 38.21 -44.80 34.22
N GLN A 119 36.89 -44.80 34.39
CA GLN A 119 36.27 -45.35 35.61
C GLN A 119 36.55 -46.85 35.75
N LYS A 120 36.40 -47.64 34.68
CA LYS A 120 36.72 -49.07 34.70
C LYS A 120 38.18 -49.37 35.06
N LEU A 121 39.11 -48.58 34.54
CA LEU A 121 40.54 -48.72 34.87
C LEU A 121 40.80 -48.37 36.34
N LYS A 122 40.15 -47.32 36.86
CA LYS A 122 40.23 -46.94 38.26
C LYS A 122 39.75 -48.06 39.17
N ASP A 123 38.58 -48.62 38.88
CA ASP A 123 37.99 -49.73 39.66
C ASP A 123 38.90 -50.98 39.58
N SER A 124 39.48 -51.25 38.41
CA SER A 124 40.40 -52.39 38.24
C SER A 124 41.69 -52.24 39.04
N ILE A 125 42.26 -51.02 39.09
CA ILE A 125 43.45 -50.71 39.90
C ILE A 125 43.11 -50.85 41.39
N GLU A 126 41.95 -50.34 41.82
CA GLU A 126 41.51 -50.45 43.22
C GLU A 126 41.34 -51.91 43.64
N LEU A 127 40.72 -52.74 42.80
CA LEU A 127 40.59 -54.18 43.02
C LEU A 127 41.94 -54.92 43.06
N LEU A 128 42.90 -54.52 42.22
CA LEU A 128 44.26 -55.10 42.22
C LEU A 128 45.06 -54.66 43.46
N THR A 129 44.87 -53.42 43.91
CA THR A 129 45.54 -52.86 45.10
C THR A 129 45.02 -53.50 46.38
N ILE A 130 43.73 -53.84 46.44
CA ILE A 130 43.15 -54.59 47.55
C ILE A 130 43.71 -56.02 47.58
N LYS A 131 43.76 -56.69 46.42
CA LYS A 131 44.30 -58.07 46.32
C LYS A 131 45.79 -58.18 46.65
N SER A 132 46.61 -57.17 46.34
CA SER A 132 48.05 -57.19 46.66
C SER A 132 48.38 -56.92 48.13
N ASN A 133 47.41 -56.51 48.94
CA ASN A 133 47.58 -56.24 50.37
C ASN A 133 47.12 -57.42 51.26
N ASP A 134 46.51 -58.45 50.66
CA ASP A 134 46.02 -59.66 51.34
C ASP A 134 46.91 -60.91 51.10
N ASP A 135 47.99 -60.79 50.29
CA ASP A 135 49.06 -61.77 50.09
C ASP A 135 50.35 -61.33 50.80
#